data_AF-A0A2V5QV32-F1
#
_entry.id   AF-A0A2V5QV32-F1
#
_cell.length_a   1.000
_cell.length_b   1.000
_cell.length_c   1.000
_cell.angle_alpha   90.00
_cell.angle_beta   90.00
_cell.angle_gamma   90.00
#
_symmetry.space_group_name_H-M   'P 1'
#
loop_
_entity.id
_entity.type
_entity.pdbx_description
1 polymer ?
#
loop_
_entity_poly.entity_id
_entity_poly.type
_entity_poly.pdbx_seq_one_letter_code
_entity_poly.pdbx_strand_id
1 'polypeptide(L)'
;MLIDTRSACCSTSSTTYPLSSNHCHLSRKQPKAVIIGLDAATWTLIRPWMAEGRMPTFARLVKEGASATLESVRPPLTPPAWTSFMTGKNPAKHGVFNFMQSKDTSSYSMHYI
;
A
#
# COMPACT_ATOMS: atom_id res chain seq x y z
N MET A 1 4.73 -2.74 -0.34
CA MET A 1 4.31 -1.34 -0.11
C MET A 1 5.46 -0.46 -0.54
N LEU A 2 5.27 0.38 -1.55
CA LEU A 2 6.30 1.27 -2.10
C LEU A 2 5.69 2.66 -2.17
N ILE A 3 6.33 3.63 -1.52
CA ILE A 3 5.91 5.03 -1.49
C ILE A 3 7.03 5.82 -2.19
N ASP A 4 6.72 6.46 -3.32
CA ASP A 4 7.60 7.39 -4.02
C ASP A 4 7.15 8.83 -3.70
N THR A 5 8.05 9.62 -3.11
CA THR A 5 7.82 11.04 -2.83
C THR A 5 8.95 11.87 -3.39
N ARG A 6 8.82 12.34 -4.64
CA ARG A 6 9.68 13.40 -5.16
C ARG A 6 9.02 14.77 -4.96
N SER A 7 9.61 15.59 -4.10
CA SER A 7 9.38 17.03 -4.01
C SER A 7 10.72 17.72 -4.26
N ALA A 8 11.02 18.06 -5.51
CA ALA A 8 12.19 18.86 -5.86
C ALA A 8 11.90 20.36 -5.60
N CYS A 9 12.84 21.06 -4.95
CA CYS A 9 12.89 22.52 -4.96
C CYS A 9 14.36 22.96 -5.00
N CYS A 10 14.86 23.22 -6.21
CA CYS A 10 15.99 24.14 -6.50
C CYS A 10 15.39 25.56 -6.63
N SER A 11 16.07 26.68 -6.44
CA SER A 11 17.42 27.07 -6.00
C SER A 11 17.38 28.61 -5.80
N THR A 12 18.33 29.13 -5.03
CA THR A 12 18.64 30.53 -4.71
C THR A 12 18.66 31.52 -5.89
N SER A 13 18.18 32.76 -5.68
CA SER A 13 18.85 33.99 -6.13
C SER A 13 18.30 35.25 -5.43
N SER A 14 19.23 36.15 -5.12
CA SER A 14 19.13 37.37 -4.33
C SER A 14 18.93 38.61 -5.21
N THR A 15 17.82 39.34 -5.08
CA THR A 15 17.69 40.76 -5.49
C THR A 15 16.59 41.45 -4.67
N THR A 16 16.92 42.61 -4.10
CA THR A 16 16.04 43.48 -3.29
C THR A 16 14.99 44.22 -4.12
N TYR A 17 13.70 44.00 -3.82
CA TYR A 17 12.56 44.79 -4.33
C TYR A 17 11.55 45.05 -3.18
N PRO A 18 10.79 46.16 -3.22
CA PRO A 18 9.97 46.61 -2.09
C PRO A 18 8.85 45.61 -1.77
N LEU A 19 8.62 45.41 -0.46
CA LEU A 19 7.66 44.47 0.11
C LEU A 19 6.22 44.86 -0.29
N SER A 20 5.73 44.29 -1.40
CA SER A 20 4.30 44.08 -1.61
C SER A 20 3.92 42.82 -0.85
N SER A 21 3.12 42.97 0.21
CA SER A 21 2.57 41.87 1.01
C SER A 21 1.45 41.11 0.27
N ASN A 22 1.68 40.79 -1.00
CA ASN A 22 0.92 39.75 -1.68
C ASN A 22 1.55 38.41 -1.29
N HIS A 23 1.19 37.91 -0.10
CA HIS A 23 1.47 36.52 0.26
C HIS A 23 0.68 35.62 -0.69
N CYS A 24 1.31 35.26 -1.82
CA CYS A 24 0.81 34.25 -2.72
C CYS A 24 0.78 32.94 -1.93
N HIS A 25 -0.42 32.50 -1.56
CA HIS A 25 -0.62 31.20 -0.95
C HIS A 25 -0.39 30.13 -2.03
N LEU A 26 0.89 29.80 -2.26
CA LEU A 26 1.28 28.58 -2.97
C LEU A 26 0.76 27.41 -2.14
N SER A 27 -0.47 26.98 -2.43
CA SER A 27 -1.05 25.76 -1.91
C SER A 27 -0.11 24.62 -2.32
N ARG A 28 0.72 24.16 -1.37
CA ARG A 28 1.55 22.97 -1.58
C ARG A 28 0.60 21.83 -1.87
N LYS A 29 0.49 21.41 -3.13
CA LYS A 29 -0.19 20.17 -3.48
C LYS A 29 0.45 19.07 -2.68
N GLN A 30 -0.32 18.46 -1.79
CA GLN A 30 0.11 17.27 -1.07
C GLN A 30 0.43 16.19 -2.10
N PRO A 31 1.54 15.45 -1.93
CA PRO A 31 1.87 14.35 -2.81
C PRO A 31 0.73 13.33 -2.78
N LYS A 32 0.29 12.90 -3.96
CA LYS A 32 -0.73 11.85 -4.07
C LYS A 32 -0.08 10.50 -3.79
N ALA A 33 -0.72 9.68 -2.97
CA ALA A 33 -0.30 8.31 -2.72
C ALA A 33 -1.28 7.35 -3.41
N VAL A 34 -0.73 6.29 -4.01
CA VAL A 34 -1.49 5.15 -4.56
C VAL A 34 -0.94 3.89 -3.94
N ILE A 35 -1.82 3.01 -3.46
CA ILE A 35 -1.44 1.70 -2.93
C ILE A 35 -2.07 0.64 -3.82
N ILE A 36 -1.24 -0.27 -4.34
CA ILE A 36 -1.65 -1.39 -5.17
C ILE A 36 -1.42 -2.67 -4.35
N GLY A 37 -2.49 -3.40 -4.09
CA GLY A 37 -2.41 -4.74 -3.51
C GLY A 37 -2.58 -5.80 -4.60
N LEU A 38 -1.80 -6.86 -4.52
CA LEU A 38 -1.82 -7.97 -5.47
C LEU A 38 -2.06 -9.26 -4.68
N ASP A 39 -3.16 -9.95 -4.95
CA ASP A 39 -3.47 -11.20 -4.25
C ASP A 39 -2.61 -12.35 -4.82
N ALA A 40 -2.19 -13.26 -3.93
CA ALA A 40 -1.31 -14.40 -4.23
C ALA A 40 0.04 -14.06 -4.92
N ALA A 41 0.48 -12.81 -4.89
CA ALA A 41 1.69 -12.34 -5.57
C ALA A 41 2.96 -12.53 -4.71
N THR A 42 3.41 -13.77 -4.55
CA THR A 42 4.56 -14.11 -3.69
C THR A 42 5.90 -13.79 -4.33
N TRP A 43 6.93 -13.57 -3.50
CA TRP A 43 8.31 -13.36 -3.97
C TRP A 43 8.90 -14.58 -4.70
N THR A 44 8.39 -15.79 -4.43
CA THR A 44 8.82 -17.02 -5.10
C THR A 44 8.44 -17.04 -6.58
N LEU A 45 7.40 -16.30 -6.99
CA LEU A 45 7.01 -16.12 -8.38
C LEU A 45 7.64 -14.87 -9.00
N ILE A 46 7.57 -13.74 -8.29
CA ILE A 46 8.01 -12.45 -8.82
C ILE A 46 9.53 -12.41 -9.07
N ARG A 47 10.34 -12.98 -8.17
CA ARG A 47 11.81 -12.91 -8.30
C ARG A 47 12.34 -13.65 -9.55
N PRO A 48 11.95 -14.91 -9.83
CA PRO A 48 12.32 -15.56 -11.09
C PRO A 48 11.88 -14.77 -12.32
N TRP A 49 10.64 -14.27 -12.36
CA TRP A 49 10.16 -13.52 -13.51
C TRP A 49 10.85 -12.17 -13.71
N MET A 50 11.31 -11.51 -12.65
CA MET A 50 12.19 -10.36 -12.76
C MET A 50 13.55 -10.74 -13.35
N ALA A 51 14.14 -11.85 -12.91
CA ALA A 51 15.43 -12.34 -13.41
C ALA A 51 15.37 -12.77 -14.88
N GLU A 52 14.24 -13.32 -15.33
CA GLU A 52 13.93 -13.63 -16.73
C GLU A 52 13.66 -12.39 -17.59
N GLY A 53 13.65 -11.18 -17.01
CA GLY A 53 13.34 -9.94 -17.72
C GLY A 53 11.85 -9.73 -18.05
N ARG A 54 10.95 -10.59 -17.55
CA ARG A 54 9.51 -10.55 -17.84
C ARG A 54 8.74 -9.53 -17.01
N MET A 55 9.34 -9.02 -15.94
CA MET A 55 8.73 -8.03 -15.05
C MET A 55 9.62 -6.78 -14.88
N PRO A 56 9.87 -6.01 -15.96
CA PRO A 56 10.80 -4.88 -15.94
C PRO A 56 10.36 -3.77 -14.96
N THR A 57 9.06 -3.53 -14.82
CA THR A 57 8.52 -2.55 -13.88
C THR A 57 8.79 -2.94 -12.42
N PHE A 58 8.57 -4.21 -12.05
CA PHE A 58 8.90 -4.68 -10.70
C PHE A 58 10.40 -4.64 -10.43
N ALA A 59 11.22 -5.05 -11.41
CA ALA A 59 12.68 -5.01 -11.28
C ALA A 59 13.17 -3.59 -10.99
N ARG A 60 12.64 -2.60 -11.72
CA ARG A 60 12.93 -1.18 -11.48
C ARG A 60 12.47 -0.73 -10.09
N LEU A 61 11.23 -1.05 -9.69
CA LEU A 61 10.67 -0.68 -8.39
C LEU A 61 11.46 -1.28 -7.20
N VAL A 62 11.94 -2.52 -7.34
CA VAL A 62 12.77 -3.17 -6.32
C VAL A 62 14.16 -2.55 -6.26
N LYS A 63 14.76 -2.19 -7.40
CA LYS A 63 16.09 -1.57 -7.49
C LYS A 63 16.13 -0.13 -6.96
N GLU A 64 15.11 0.66 -7.29
CA GLU A 64 15.06 2.10 -6.99
C GLU A 64 14.28 2.42 -5.70
N GLY A 65 13.56 1.45 -5.15
CA GLY A 65 12.70 1.60 -3.98
C GLY A 65 13.09 0.68 -2.82
N ALA A 66 12.10 0.37 -1.98
CA ALA A 66 12.24 -0.53 -0.83
C ALA A 66 11.40 -1.80 -1.01
N SER A 67 11.98 -2.96 -0.71
CA SER A 67 11.27 -4.24 -0.76
C SER A 67 11.63 -5.12 0.44
N ALA A 68 10.64 -5.84 0.95
CA ALA A 68 10.78 -6.77 2.06
C ALA A 68 9.68 -7.83 2.00
N THR A 69 9.86 -8.93 2.73
CA THR A 69 8.78 -9.87 3.03
C THR A 69 7.92 -9.30 4.15
N LEU A 70 6.60 -9.27 3.96
CA LEU A 70 5.65 -8.86 5.00
C LEU A 70 4.98 -10.10 5.60
N GLU A 71 4.80 -10.10 6.91
CA GLU A 71 3.96 -11.11 7.58
C GLU A 71 2.49 -10.80 7.31
N SER A 72 1.72 -11.82 6.93
CA SER A 72 0.27 -11.71 6.80
C SER A 72 -0.40 -11.83 8.17
N VAL A 73 -1.72 -11.73 8.18
CA VAL A 73 -2.53 -12.00 9.36
C VAL A 73 -2.66 -13.50 9.61
N ARG A 74 -3.16 -13.86 10.79
CA ARG A 74 -3.51 -15.25 11.15
C ARG A 74 -5.03 -15.34 11.34
N PRO A 75 -5.74 -16.19 10.57
CA PRO A 75 -5.24 -17.02 9.46
C PRO A 75 -4.92 -16.19 8.19
N PRO A 76 -3.96 -16.60 7.35
CA PRO A 76 -3.56 -15.86 6.15
C PRO A 76 -4.54 -16.06 4.99
N LEU A 77 -5.80 -15.70 5.20
CA LEU A 77 -6.87 -15.78 4.21
C LEU A 77 -7.14 -14.40 3.60
N THR A 78 -7.64 -14.39 2.36
CA THR A 78 -7.97 -13.16 1.62
C THR A 78 -8.86 -12.19 2.43
N PRO A 79 -10.01 -12.59 3.00
CA PRO A 79 -10.88 -11.66 3.73
C PRO A 79 -10.22 -10.99 4.94
N PRO A 80 -9.65 -11.73 5.92
CA PRO A 80 -9.00 -11.09 7.05
C PRO A 80 -7.79 -10.25 6.60
N ALA A 81 -7.02 -10.68 5.60
CA ALA A 81 -5.84 -9.95 5.14
C ALA A 81 -6.20 -8.58 4.54
N TRP A 82 -7.18 -8.53 3.64
CA TRP A 82 -7.61 -7.27 3.01
C TRP A 82 -8.31 -6.34 3.98
N THR A 83 -9.15 -6.86 4.88
CA THR A 83 -9.77 -6.03 5.93
C THR A 83 -8.73 -5.47 6.89
N SER A 84 -7.74 -6.28 7.29
CA SER A 84 -6.63 -5.82 8.13
C SER A 84 -5.78 -4.77 7.40
N PHE A 85 -5.48 -4.96 6.12
CA PHE A 85 -4.77 -3.99 5.30
C PHE A 85 -5.49 -2.63 5.23
N MET A 86 -6.81 -2.64 5.01
CA MET A 86 -7.60 -1.40 4.89
C MET A 86 -7.83 -0.70 6.23
N THR A 87 -7.94 -1.45 7.31
CA THR A 87 -8.31 -0.88 8.63
C THR A 87 -7.11 -0.62 9.54
N GLY A 88 -5.94 -1.19 9.24
CA GLY A 88 -4.79 -1.20 10.14
C GLY A 88 -5.02 -1.97 11.45
N LYS A 89 -6.04 -2.83 11.49
CA LYS A 89 -6.42 -3.63 12.66
C LYS A 89 -6.17 -5.11 12.38
N ASN A 90 -5.95 -5.90 13.42
CA ASN A 90 -5.87 -7.36 13.28
C ASN A 90 -7.29 -7.99 13.18
N PRO A 91 -7.39 -9.28 12.77
CA PRO A 91 -8.68 -9.96 12.63
C PRO A 91 -9.57 -9.93 13.86
N ALA A 92 -9.00 -10.08 15.06
CA ALA A 92 -9.75 -10.01 16.31
C ALA A 92 -10.40 -8.64 16.56
N LYS A 93 -9.80 -7.55 16.06
CA LYS A 93 -10.31 -6.18 16.22
C LYS A 93 -11.35 -5.79 15.17
N HIS A 94 -11.32 -6.37 13.96
CA HIS A 94 -12.28 -6.05 12.90
C HIS A 94 -13.33 -7.15 12.65
N GLY A 95 -13.18 -8.33 13.26
CA GLY A 95 -14.20 -9.39 13.30
C GLY A 95 -14.34 -10.23 12.02
N VAL A 96 -13.50 -9.99 11.00
CA VAL A 96 -13.52 -10.75 9.74
C VAL A 96 -12.44 -11.82 9.81
N PHE A 97 -12.83 -13.09 9.68
CA PHE A 97 -11.91 -14.23 9.82
C PHE A 97 -11.89 -15.15 8.60
N ASN A 98 -12.98 -15.20 7.83
CA ASN A 98 -13.11 -16.06 6.67
C ASN A 98 -14.20 -15.50 5.74
N PHE A 99 -14.37 -16.09 4.56
CA PHE A 99 -15.46 -15.80 3.63
C PHE A 99 -16.82 -16.29 4.12
N MET A 100 -16.83 -17.23 5.05
CA MET A 100 -18.04 -17.84 5.58
C MET A 100 -18.10 -17.70 7.09
N GLN A 101 -19.30 -17.48 7.60
CA GLN A 101 -19.59 -17.49 9.03
C GLN A 101 -20.72 -18.49 9.31
N SER A 102 -20.59 -19.26 10.40
CA SER A 102 -21.71 -20.07 10.86
C SER A 102 -22.77 -19.16 11.46
N LYS A 103 -24.04 -19.37 11.12
CA LYS A 103 -25.15 -18.65 11.78
C LYS A 103 -25.44 -19.15 13.17
N ASP A 104 -25.18 -20.44 13.41
CA ASP A 104 -25.50 -21.11 14.67
C ASP A 104 -24.44 -22.17 14.97
N THR A 105 -24.08 -22.31 16.24
CA THR A 105 -23.21 -23.37 16.73
C THR A 105 -23.87 -24.76 16.70
N SER A 106 -25.21 -24.83 16.64
CA SER A 106 -25.96 -26.09 16.57
C SER A 106 -26.23 -26.59 15.14
N SER A 107 -25.91 -25.77 14.12
CA SER A 107 -26.23 -26.02 12.72
C SER A 107 -24.99 -25.88 11.84
N TYR A 108 -24.82 -26.75 10.84
CA TYR A 108 -23.77 -26.63 9.82
C TYR A 108 -24.12 -25.63 8.70
N SER A 109 -25.07 -24.74 8.93
CA SER A 109 -25.47 -23.73 7.95
C SER A 109 -24.45 -22.59 7.90
N MET A 110 -23.68 -22.59 6.81
CA MET A 110 -22.69 -21.56 6.51
C MET A 110 -23.30 -20.52 5.57
N HIS A 111 -23.05 -19.23 5.83
CA HIS A 111 -23.39 -18.16 4.91
C HIS A 111 -22.14 -17.38 4.54
N TYR A 112 -22.10 -16.92 3.29
CA TYR A 112 -21.05 -16.06 2.78
C TYR A 112 -21.23 -14.65 3.35
N ILE A 113 -20.12 -14.01 3.75
CA ILE A 113 -20.09 -12.65 4.32
C ILE A 113 -19.83 -11.62 3.22
#